data_AF-A0A538LCU1-F1
#
_entry.id   AF-A0A538LCU1-F1
#
_cell.length_a   1.000
_cell.length_b   1.000
_cell.length_c   1.000
_cell.angle_alpha   90.00
_cell.angle_beta   90.00
_cell.angle_gamma   90.00
#
_symmetry.space_group_name_H-M   'P 1'
#
loop_
_entity.id
_entity.type
_entity.pdbx_description
1 polymer ?
#
loop_
_entity_poly.entity_id
_entity_poly.type
_entity_poly.pdbx_seq_one_letter_code
_entity_poly.pdbx_strand_id
1 'polypeptide(L)'
;MLFLLYVSTALGAQQQGTTQRPAARAAALHYLEGRLRQYEQKTWYWQRLTGSRLTSTAGRTLSVMAVADVEHAVTVWQRRALKAHRRAQHPPHMRQWMCIHHYEGAWNDVGGPYWGGLQMNLTFQEHYGGWIFHKKGTADHWTPLEQIWTAEKALKSRGFWPWPNTARICGLL
;
A
#
# COMPACT_ATOMS: atom_id res chain seq x y z
N MET A 1 65.97 14.48 47.80
CA MET A 1 64.77 14.95 47.06
C MET A 1 64.80 14.29 45.68
N LEU A 2 63.95 13.29 45.47
CA LEU A 2 63.71 12.62 44.19
C LEU A 2 62.91 13.53 43.25
N PHE A 3 63.24 13.55 41.96
CA PHE A 3 62.23 13.83 40.93
C PHE A 3 62.39 12.88 39.73
N LEU A 4 61.26 12.28 39.39
CA LEU A 4 61.05 11.14 38.50
C LEU A 4 61.16 11.50 37.00
N LEU A 5 61.62 10.50 36.25
CA LEU A 5 61.56 10.39 34.79
C LEU A 5 60.10 10.41 34.31
N TYR A 6 59.77 11.28 33.35
CA TYR A 6 58.58 11.15 32.52
C TYR A 6 58.98 10.49 31.20
N VAL A 7 58.63 9.23 31.02
CA VAL A 7 58.69 8.53 29.73
C VAL A 7 57.29 8.49 29.14
N SER A 8 57.21 9.00 27.92
CA SER A 8 56.02 9.15 27.08
C SER A 8 55.24 7.86 26.88
N THR A 9 53.92 7.93 27.11
CA THR A 9 52.95 6.97 26.54
C THR A 9 52.01 7.73 25.61
N ALA A 10 52.32 7.70 24.31
CA ALA A 10 51.43 8.19 23.27
C ALA A 10 51.36 7.18 22.13
N LEU A 11 50.61 6.08 22.33
CA LEU A 11 50.14 5.23 21.25
C LEU A 11 48.76 4.68 21.63
N GLY A 12 47.72 5.12 20.92
CA GLY A 12 46.41 4.47 21.01
C GLY A 12 45.20 5.35 20.71
N ALA A 13 45.18 6.11 19.61
CA ALA A 13 43.95 6.83 19.22
C ALA A 13 43.83 7.03 17.71
N GLN A 14 43.67 5.97 16.90
CA GLN A 14 43.29 6.18 15.49
C GLN A 14 42.63 5.01 14.71
N GLN A 15 42.19 3.92 15.36
CA GLN A 15 41.55 2.79 14.65
C GLN A 15 40.01 2.72 14.73
N GLN A 16 39.34 3.61 15.48
CA GLN A 16 37.87 3.58 15.61
C GLN A 16 37.12 4.21 14.41
N GLY A 17 37.75 5.12 13.65
CA GLY A 17 37.07 5.89 12.61
C GLY A 17 36.84 5.17 11.27
N THR A 18 37.59 4.11 10.95
CA THR A 18 37.55 3.48 9.61
C THR A 18 36.56 2.32 9.52
N THR A 19 36.38 1.54 10.59
CA THR A 19 35.45 0.38 10.65
C THR A 19 34.00 0.78 10.93
N GLN A 20 33.79 1.90 11.60
CA GLN A 20 32.46 2.38 11.99
C GLN A 20 31.66 2.98 10.81
N ARG A 21 32.36 3.52 9.80
CA ARG A 21 31.76 4.16 8.61
C ARG A 21 31.10 3.15 7.63
N PRO A 22 31.71 1.99 7.30
CA PRO A 22 31.04 0.93 6.54
C PRO A 22 29.81 0.33 7.25
N ALA A 23 29.91 0.09 8.56
CA ALA A 23 28.80 -0.47 9.35
C ALA A 23 27.60 0.49 9.42
N ALA A 24 27.85 1.78 9.70
CA ALA A 24 26.81 2.80 9.71
C ALA A 24 26.13 2.95 8.33
N ARG A 25 26.91 2.91 7.24
CA ARG A 25 26.37 2.93 5.88
C ARG A 25 25.47 1.73 5.59
N ALA A 26 25.91 0.53 5.97
CA ALA A 26 25.13 -0.69 5.77
C ALA A 26 23.80 -0.65 6.54
N ALA A 27 23.82 -0.20 7.80
CA ALA A 27 22.63 -0.03 8.61
C ALA A 27 21.65 1.00 7.99
N ALA A 28 22.17 2.15 7.52
CA ALA A 28 21.37 3.16 6.85
C ALA A 28 20.70 2.62 5.57
N LEU A 29 21.45 1.89 4.74
CA LEU A 29 20.88 1.27 3.55
C LEU A 29 19.79 0.24 3.87
N HIS A 30 20.00 -0.61 4.86
CA HIS A 30 19.00 -1.60 5.28
C HIS A 30 17.70 -0.94 5.75
N TYR A 31 17.81 0.13 6.55
CA TYR A 31 16.66 0.92 6.97
C TYR A 31 15.91 1.56 5.77
N LEU A 32 16.65 2.18 4.85
CA LEU A 32 16.07 2.83 3.67
C LEU A 32 15.43 1.82 2.71
N GLU A 33 16.02 0.64 2.54
CA GLU A 33 15.45 -0.45 1.76
C GLU A 33 14.08 -0.87 2.32
N GLY A 34 13.97 -1.04 3.64
CA GLY A 34 12.69 -1.35 4.29
C GLY A 34 11.62 -0.29 3.99
N ARG A 35 11.97 0.99 4.09
CA ARG A 35 11.06 2.11 3.75
C ARG A 35 10.69 2.13 2.27
N LEU A 36 11.65 1.90 1.39
CA LEU A 36 11.43 1.84 -0.06
C LEU A 36 10.39 0.78 -0.39
N ARG A 37 10.62 -0.47 0.07
CA ARG A 37 9.70 -1.60 -0.12
C ARG A 37 8.32 -1.33 0.45
N GLN A 38 8.23 -0.68 1.62
CA GLN A 38 6.94 -0.30 2.21
C GLN A 38 6.15 0.65 1.30
N TYR A 39 6.79 1.70 0.76
CA TYR A 39 6.10 2.64 -0.14
C TYR A 39 5.80 2.04 -1.53
N GLU A 40 6.65 1.14 -2.03
CA GLU A 40 6.37 0.34 -3.23
C GLU A 40 5.11 -0.49 -3.06
N GLN A 41 5.02 -1.27 -1.97
CA GLN A 41 3.84 -2.08 -1.66
C GLN A 41 2.58 -1.23 -1.50
N LYS A 42 2.65 -0.11 -0.78
CA LYS A 42 1.51 0.83 -0.66
C LYS A 42 1.07 1.38 -2.02
N THR A 43 2.03 1.76 -2.86
CA THR A 43 1.75 2.26 -4.20
C THR A 43 1.05 1.19 -5.04
N TRP A 44 1.59 -0.02 -5.08
CA TRP A 44 1.03 -1.12 -5.86
C TRP A 44 -0.31 -1.61 -5.36
N TYR A 45 -0.52 -1.63 -4.04
CA TYR A 45 -1.82 -1.97 -3.44
C TYR A 45 -2.91 -1.04 -3.99
N TRP A 46 -2.71 0.28 -3.91
CA TRP A 46 -3.68 1.25 -4.43
C TRP A 46 -3.80 1.21 -5.96
N GLN A 47 -2.71 1.00 -6.68
CA GLN A 47 -2.76 0.84 -8.14
C GLN A 47 -3.57 -0.39 -8.55
N ARG A 48 -3.35 -1.54 -7.90
CA ARG A 48 -4.11 -2.77 -8.16
C ARG A 48 -5.57 -2.63 -7.76
N LEU A 49 -5.86 -1.93 -6.65
CA LEU A 49 -7.23 -1.68 -6.24
C LEU A 49 -7.98 -0.86 -7.29
N THR A 50 -7.39 0.24 -7.74
CA THR A 50 -7.98 1.16 -8.74
C THR A 50 -7.92 0.65 -10.19
N GLY A 51 -7.26 -0.47 -10.45
CA GLY A 51 -7.03 -0.98 -11.81
C GLY A 51 -6.02 -0.16 -12.62
N SER A 52 -5.18 0.64 -11.97
CA SER A 52 -4.07 1.35 -12.60
C SER A 52 -2.89 0.41 -12.90
N ARG A 53 -2.14 0.69 -13.96
CA ARG A 53 -0.86 -0.01 -14.24
C ARG A 53 0.10 0.14 -13.06
N LEU A 54 0.72 -0.96 -12.65
CA LEU A 54 1.73 -0.96 -11.58
C LEU A 54 2.99 -0.20 -12.03
N THR A 55 3.50 0.67 -11.16
CA THR A 55 4.76 1.39 -11.40
C THR A 55 5.93 0.41 -11.36
N SER A 56 6.80 0.40 -12.39
CA SER A 56 7.99 -0.46 -12.39
C SER A 56 9.04 0.01 -11.40
N THR A 57 9.84 -0.92 -10.89
CA THR A 57 11.09 -0.64 -10.19
C THR A 57 12.22 -0.57 -11.21
N ALA A 58 13.26 0.23 -10.92
CA ALA A 58 14.40 0.42 -11.82
C ALA A 58 15.38 -0.77 -11.84
N GLY A 59 15.10 -1.85 -11.11
CA GLY A 59 15.92 -3.07 -11.09
C GLY A 59 17.34 -2.91 -10.52
N ARG A 60 17.64 -1.80 -9.83
CA ARG A 60 18.99 -1.50 -9.31
C ARG A 60 19.25 -2.17 -7.97
N THR A 61 20.47 -2.67 -7.77
CA THR A 61 20.92 -3.21 -6.48
C THR A 61 21.23 -2.06 -5.52
N LEU A 62 20.52 -1.98 -4.38
CA LEU A 62 20.66 -0.87 -3.44
C LEU A 62 22.05 -0.82 -2.77
N SER A 63 22.71 -1.97 -2.61
CA SER A 63 24.02 -2.05 -1.93
C SER A 63 25.11 -1.23 -2.61
N VAL A 64 25.04 -1.06 -3.94
CA VAL A 64 26.01 -0.31 -4.75
C VAL A 64 25.65 1.18 -4.91
N MET A 65 24.49 1.62 -4.42
CA MET A 65 24.03 3.01 -4.54
C MET A 65 24.59 3.89 -3.42
N ALA A 66 24.68 5.20 -3.66
CA ALA A 66 24.94 6.14 -2.57
C ALA A 66 23.72 6.20 -1.64
N VAL A 67 23.94 6.41 -0.33
CA VAL A 67 22.85 6.53 0.66
C VAL A 67 21.85 7.61 0.23
N ALA A 68 22.35 8.76 -0.21
CA ALA A 68 21.54 9.88 -0.70
C ALA A 68 20.65 9.51 -1.91
N ASP A 69 21.11 8.63 -2.81
CA ASP A 69 20.30 8.17 -3.94
C ASP A 69 19.13 7.31 -3.47
N VAL A 70 19.35 6.48 -2.45
CA VAL A 70 18.30 5.64 -1.86
C VAL A 70 17.31 6.50 -1.07
N GLU A 71 17.76 7.52 -0.34
CA GLU A 71 16.88 8.50 0.31
C GLU A 71 15.99 9.24 -0.69
N HIS A 72 16.57 9.66 -1.82
CA HIS A 72 15.82 10.26 -2.91
C HIS A 72 14.77 9.29 -3.46
N ALA A 73 15.15 8.02 -3.70
CA ALA A 73 14.22 6.99 -4.16
C ALA A 73 13.06 6.77 -3.17
N VAL A 74 13.34 6.72 -1.86
CA VAL A 74 12.31 6.63 -0.81
C VAL A 74 11.34 7.81 -0.90
N THR A 75 11.84 9.03 -1.05
CA THR A 75 11.01 10.23 -1.18
C THR A 75 10.12 10.19 -2.42
N VAL A 76 10.67 9.75 -3.55
CA VAL A 76 9.91 9.57 -4.80
C VAL A 76 8.78 8.55 -4.61
N TRP A 77 9.07 7.40 -4.00
CA TRP A 77 8.06 6.37 -3.74
C TRP A 77 7.02 6.79 -2.70
N GLN A 78 7.39 7.56 -1.69
CA GLN A 78 6.43 8.15 -0.75
C GLN A 78 5.41 9.03 -1.48
N ARG A 79 5.86 9.90 -2.40
CA ARG A 79 4.96 10.75 -3.20
C ARG A 79 4.06 9.92 -4.11
N ARG A 80 4.57 8.83 -4.69
CA ARG A 80 3.79 7.89 -5.51
C ARG A 80 2.72 7.19 -4.69
N ALA A 81 3.04 6.72 -3.48
CA ALA A 81 2.09 6.08 -2.58
C ALA A 81 0.97 7.04 -2.19
N LEU A 82 1.30 8.29 -1.83
CA LEU A 82 0.31 9.32 -1.52
C LEU A 82 -0.57 9.65 -2.73
N LYS A 83 0.00 9.75 -3.93
CA LYS A 83 -0.79 9.99 -5.16
C LYS A 83 -1.73 8.83 -5.47
N ALA A 84 -1.26 7.58 -5.34
CA ALA A 84 -2.09 6.41 -5.58
C ALA A 84 -3.22 6.29 -4.54
N HIS A 85 -2.93 6.56 -3.27
CA HIS A 85 -3.93 6.61 -2.20
C HIS A 85 -4.99 7.69 -2.46
N ARG A 86 -4.58 8.92 -2.78
CA ARG A 86 -5.52 10.00 -3.12
C ARG A 86 -6.44 9.63 -4.28
N ARG A 87 -5.94 8.91 -5.29
CA ARG A 87 -6.80 8.41 -6.38
C ARG A 87 -7.80 7.37 -5.88
N ALA A 88 -7.37 6.44 -5.03
CA ALA A 88 -8.25 5.43 -4.46
C ALA A 88 -9.36 6.05 -3.58
N GLN A 89 -9.12 7.19 -2.96
CA GLN A 89 -10.15 7.91 -2.19
C GLN A 89 -11.27 8.54 -3.03
N HIS A 90 -11.12 8.60 -4.37
CA HIS A 90 -12.10 9.21 -5.26
C HIS A 90 -12.58 8.23 -6.34
N PRO A 91 -13.36 7.19 -6.00
CA PRO A 91 -14.05 6.36 -6.98
C PRO A 91 -14.96 7.22 -7.88
N PRO A 92 -14.97 7.00 -9.22
CA PRO A 92 -15.77 7.80 -10.15
C PRO A 92 -17.27 7.85 -9.82
N HIS A 93 -17.85 6.76 -9.32
CA HIS A 93 -19.28 6.63 -9.03
C HIS A 93 -19.55 6.51 -7.52
N MET A 94 -18.72 7.17 -6.69
CA MET A 94 -18.83 7.12 -5.22
C MET A 94 -20.25 7.40 -4.72
N ARG A 95 -20.93 8.42 -5.28
CA ARG A 95 -22.31 8.77 -4.86
C ARG A 95 -23.31 7.65 -5.15
N GLN A 96 -23.19 7.01 -6.30
CA GLN A 96 -24.06 5.91 -6.73
C GLN A 96 -23.85 4.68 -5.84
N TRP A 97 -22.59 4.34 -5.54
CA TRP A 97 -22.29 3.24 -4.62
C TRP A 97 -22.78 3.49 -3.20
N MET A 98 -22.70 4.73 -2.73
CA MET A 98 -23.25 5.08 -1.41
C MET A 98 -24.78 5.00 -1.39
N CYS A 99 -25.47 5.34 -2.48
CA CYS A 99 -26.91 5.10 -2.59
C CYS A 99 -27.24 3.61 -2.57
N ILE A 100 -26.50 2.79 -3.33
CA ILE A 100 -26.70 1.34 -3.32
C ILE A 100 -26.47 0.78 -1.91
N HIS A 101 -25.32 1.10 -1.31
CA HIS A 101 -24.97 0.67 0.03
C HIS A 101 -26.05 1.01 1.07
N HIS A 102 -26.67 2.18 0.98
CA HIS A 102 -27.73 2.62 1.90
C HIS A 102 -28.92 1.64 1.97
N TYR A 103 -29.23 0.96 0.86
CA TYR A 103 -30.34 0.00 0.79
C TYR A 103 -29.91 -1.48 0.84
N GLU A 104 -28.62 -1.78 0.63
CA GLU A 104 -28.13 -3.16 0.56
C GLU A 104 -27.74 -3.73 1.93
N GLY A 105 -26.86 -3.08 2.69
CA GLY A 105 -26.38 -3.66 3.95
C GLY A 105 -25.23 -2.90 4.62
N ALA A 106 -24.86 -3.32 5.83
CA ALA A 106 -23.73 -2.75 6.56
C ALA A 106 -22.39 -3.16 5.92
N TRP A 107 -21.35 -2.30 5.99
CA TRP A 107 -20.04 -2.61 5.39
C TRP A 107 -19.42 -3.91 5.87
N ASN A 108 -19.72 -4.31 7.10
CA ASN A 108 -19.24 -5.51 7.77
C ASN A 108 -20.33 -6.60 7.89
N ASP A 109 -21.34 -6.60 7.02
CA ASP A 109 -22.38 -7.62 7.04
C ASP A 109 -21.81 -9.01 6.70
N VAL A 110 -21.91 -9.92 7.67
CA VAL A 110 -21.43 -11.31 7.61
C VAL A 110 -22.50 -12.30 7.11
N GLY A 111 -23.73 -11.82 6.87
CA GLY A 111 -24.93 -12.59 6.58
C GLY A 111 -24.96 -13.18 5.17
N GLY A 112 -24.16 -14.22 4.92
CA GLY A 112 -24.16 -14.98 3.66
C GLY A 112 -25.58 -15.36 3.20
N PRO A 113 -25.85 -15.42 1.88
CA PRO A 113 -24.90 -15.66 0.79
C PRO A 113 -24.32 -14.40 0.11
N TYR A 114 -24.53 -13.23 0.69
CA TYR A 114 -23.99 -11.96 0.23
C TYR A 114 -23.26 -11.28 1.38
N TRP A 115 -22.13 -10.63 1.11
CA TRP A 115 -21.28 -10.06 2.16
C TRP A 115 -20.96 -8.59 1.90
N GLY A 116 -20.79 -7.87 3.00
CA GLY A 116 -20.38 -6.48 3.04
C GLY A 116 -21.47 -5.51 2.58
N GLY A 117 -21.13 -4.23 2.53
CA GLY A 117 -22.10 -3.14 2.37
C GLY A 117 -22.72 -3.05 0.98
N LEU A 118 -22.17 -3.77 0.00
CA LEU A 118 -22.73 -3.90 -1.34
C LEU A 118 -23.27 -5.31 -1.61
N GLN A 119 -23.43 -6.16 -0.58
CA GLN A 119 -24.05 -7.48 -0.70
C GLN A 119 -23.50 -8.28 -1.91
N MET A 120 -22.18 -8.45 -1.97
CA MET A 120 -21.53 -9.16 -3.09
C MET A 120 -21.47 -10.67 -2.78
N ASN A 121 -21.86 -11.53 -3.72
CA ASN A 121 -21.68 -12.99 -3.56
C ASN A 121 -20.23 -13.44 -3.84
N LEU A 122 -19.90 -14.70 -3.54
CA LEU A 122 -18.54 -15.24 -3.70
C LEU A 122 -18.01 -15.11 -5.14
N THR A 123 -18.81 -15.51 -6.14
CA THR A 123 -18.37 -15.44 -7.54
C THR A 123 -18.09 -14.00 -7.99
N PHE A 124 -18.88 -13.03 -7.54
CA PHE A 124 -18.64 -11.62 -7.80
C PHE A 124 -17.33 -11.15 -7.15
N GLN A 125 -17.12 -11.51 -5.89
CA GLN A 125 -15.92 -11.17 -5.12
C GLN A 125 -14.65 -11.78 -5.73
N GLU A 126 -14.70 -13.05 -6.12
CA GLU A 126 -13.59 -13.74 -6.79
C GLU A 126 -13.26 -13.10 -8.13
N HIS A 127 -14.29 -12.80 -8.94
CA HIS A 127 -14.08 -12.32 -10.30
C HIS A 127 -13.53 -10.88 -10.35
N TYR A 128 -14.10 -9.95 -9.57
CA TYR A 128 -13.71 -8.54 -9.62
C TYR A 128 -12.70 -8.13 -8.52
N GLY A 129 -12.67 -8.89 -7.43
CA GLY A 129 -11.87 -8.62 -6.23
C GLY A 129 -10.90 -9.75 -5.85
N GLY A 130 -10.67 -10.74 -6.72
CA GLY A 130 -10.00 -12.01 -6.38
C GLY A 130 -8.72 -11.90 -5.54
N TRP A 131 -7.84 -10.96 -5.83
CA TRP A 131 -6.60 -10.79 -5.04
C TRP A 131 -6.85 -10.30 -3.60
N ILE A 132 -7.91 -9.53 -3.36
CA ILE A 132 -8.36 -9.11 -2.03
C ILE A 132 -9.06 -10.28 -1.37
N PHE A 133 -9.93 -10.96 -2.11
CA PHE A 133 -10.64 -12.16 -1.65
C PHE A 133 -9.68 -13.23 -1.13
N HIS A 134 -8.64 -13.58 -1.88
CA HIS A 134 -7.64 -14.56 -1.43
C HIS A 134 -6.83 -14.09 -0.21
N LYS A 135 -6.69 -12.79 0.00
CA LYS A 135 -5.89 -12.22 1.11
C LYS A 135 -6.72 -12.01 2.38
N LYS A 136 -8.00 -11.65 2.24
CA LYS A 136 -8.86 -11.18 3.33
C LYS A 136 -10.11 -12.03 3.52
N GLY A 137 -10.39 -12.99 2.65
CA GLY A 137 -11.68 -13.68 2.61
C GLY A 137 -12.78 -12.78 2.06
N THR A 138 -13.99 -12.91 2.59
CA THR A 138 -15.19 -12.25 2.11
C THR A 138 -15.22 -10.73 2.34
N ALA A 139 -16.13 -10.04 1.65
CA ALA A 139 -16.20 -8.58 1.56
C ALA A 139 -16.43 -7.87 2.90
N ASP A 140 -17.00 -8.53 3.89
CA ASP A 140 -17.13 -8.04 5.26
C ASP A 140 -15.77 -7.75 5.94
N HIS A 141 -14.69 -8.38 5.47
CA HIS A 141 -13.33 -8.08 5.92
C HIS A 141 -12.62 -6.98 5.09
N TRP A 142 -13.30 -6.44 4.08
CA TRP A 142 -12.74 -5.43 3.19
C TRP A 142 -13.14 -4.04 3.66
N THR A 143 -12.24 -3.07 3.44
CA THR A 143 -12.57 -1.66 3.66
C THR A 143 -13.70 -1.22 2.70
N PRO A 144 -14.49 -0.19 3.04
CA PRO A 144 -15.50 0.35 2.13
C PRO A 144 -14.94 0.70 0.73
N LEU A 145 -13.74 1.29 0.68
CA LEU A 145 -13.07 1.58 -0.60
C LEU A 145 -12.73 0.32 -1.40
N GLU A 146 -12.34 -0.77 -0.74
CA GLU A 146 -12.08 -2.03 -1.44
C GLU A 146 -13.34 -2.63 -2.06
N GLN A 147 -14.46 -2.58 -1.34
CA GLN A 147 -15.75 -3.03 -1.84
C GLN A 147 -16.21 -2.14 -3.02
N ILE A 148 -16.14 -0.82 -2.85
CA ILE A 148 -16.52 0.15 -3.88
C ILE A 148 -15.66 0.00 -5.14
N TRP A 149 -14.33 -0.11 -5.03
CA TRP A 149 -13.48 -0.30 -6.21
C TRP A 149 -13.67 -1.67 -6.87
N THR A 150 -14.12 -2.67 -6.12
CA THR A 150 -14.52 -3.96 -6.70
C THR A 150 -15.79 -3.78 -7.54
N ALA A 151 -16.78 -3.02 -7.04
CA ALA A 151 -17.97 -2.67 -7.79
C ALA A 151 -17.68 -1.77 -9.00
N GLU A 152 -16.77 -0.79 -8.90
CA GLU A 152 -16.30 0.03 -10.04
C GLU A 152 -15.70 -0.82 -11.17
N LYS A 153 -15.03 -1.93 -10.83
CA LYS A 153 -14.52 -2.86 -11.85
C LYS A 153 -15.66 -3.59 -12.54
N ALA A 154 -16.63 -4.08 -11.77
CA ALA A 154 -17.80 -4.76 -12.30
C ALA A 154 -18.66 -3.85 -13.19
N LEU A 155 -18.75 -2.57 -12.84
CA LEU A 155 -19.53 -1.58 -13.59
C LEU A 155 -19.17 -1.55 -15.08
N LYS A 156 -17.88 -1.73 -15.41
CA LYS A 156 -17.36 -1.70 -16.79
C LYS A 156 -17.96 -2.77 -17.70
N SER A 157 -18.37 -3.91 -17.14
CA SER A 157 -18.88 -5.06 -17.90
C SER A 157 -20.34 -5.39 -17.57
N ARG A 158 -20.82 -5.02 -16.37
CA ARG A 158 -22.15 -5.42 -15.86
C ARG A 158 -23.10 -4.25 -15.67
N GLY A 159 -22.64 -3.01 -15.76
CA GLY A 159 -23.46 -1.87 -15.33
C GLY A 159 -23.82 -1.97 -13.83
N PHE A 160 -24.94 -1.35 -13.45
CA PHE A 160 -25.51 -1.47 -12.10
C PHE A 160 -26.46 -2.66 -11.93
N TRP A 161 -26.60 -3.51 -12.96
CA TRP A 161 -27.49 -4.69 -12.96
C TRP A 161 -27.27 -5.73 -11.85
N PRO A 162 -26.09 -5.87 -11.20
CA PRO A 162 -25.97 -6.74 -10.03
C PRO A 162 -26.87 -6.33 -8.85
N TRP A 163 -27.33 -5.07 -8.82
CA TRP A 163 -28.23 -4.53 -7.78
C TRP A 163 -29.54 -4.03 -8.38
N PRO A 164 -30.35 -4.88 -9.04
CA PRO A 164 -31.39 -4.41 -9.97
C PRO A 164 -32.50 -3.59 -9.30
N ASN A 165 -32.92 -3.94 -8.08
CA ASN A 165 -33.96 -3.21 -7.37
C ASN A 165 -33.41 -1.88 -6.83
N THR A 166 -32.30 -1.96 -6.11
CA THR A 166 -31.64 -0.80 -5.50
C THR A 166 -31.15 0.19 -6.55
N ALA A 167 -30.59 -0.28 -7.66
CA ALA A 167 -30.14 0.57 -8.74
C ALA A 167 -31.30 1.35 -9.39
N ARG A 168 -32.50 0.76 -9.50
CA ARG A 168 -33.71 1.51 -9.93
C ARG A 168 -34.12 2.56 -8.89
N ILE A 169 -34.11 2.22 -7.60
CA ILE A 169 -34.41 3.18 -6.51
C ILE A 169 -33.42 4.36 -6.56
N CYS A 170 -32.16 4.08 -6.87
CA CYS A 170 -31.10 5.07 -7.02
C CYS A 170 -31.08 5.79 -8.38
N GLY A 171 -32.01 5.49 -9.30
CA GLY A 171 -32.10 6.12 -10.63
C GLY A 171 -30.94 5.78 -11.58
N LEU A 172 -30.39 4.57 -11.49
CA LEU A 172 -29.21 4.11 -12.23
C LEU A 172 -29.54 3.12 -13.36
N LEU A 173 -30.79 2.66 -13.44
CA LEU A 173 -31.31 1.71 -14.43
C LEU A 173 -32.64 2.22 -15.00
#